data_AF-A0A8J7DL16-F1
#
_entry.id   AF-A0A8J7DL16-F1
#
_cell.length_a   1.000
_cell.length_b   1.000
_cell.length_c   1.000
_cell.angle_alpha   90.00
_cell.angle_beta   90.00
_cell.angle_gamma   90.00
#
_symmetry.space_group_name_H-M   'P 1'
#
loop_
_entity.id
_entity.type
_entity.pdbx_description
1 polymer ?
#
loop_
_entity_poly.entity_id
_entity_poly.type
_entity_poly.pdbx_seq_one_letter_code
_entity_poly.pdbx_strand_id
1 'polypeptide(L)'
;MRNPNQRLMYTLGLGWITFAALGLGLRQILASPKVTVVIDRSYCAPAQWQQLADQYADLYAQQEQREITIDEVIYVSDFGQVVATPLPTPEEVQALTPNGLPNAAEIQKATAANPDATVLTCGG
;
A
#
# COMPACT_ATOMS: atom_id res chain seq x y z
N MET A 1 -35.16 39.75 -28.61
CA MET A 1 -34.44 39.00 -29.67
C MET A 1 -33.53 37.98 -29.00
N ARG A 2 -33.87 36.69 -29.06
CA ARG A 2 -33.17 35.61 -28.35
C ARG A 2 -32.14 35.02 -29.33
N ASN A 3 -30.89 35.46 -29.21
CA ASN A 3 -29.83 35.15 -30.17
C ASN A 3 -29.53 33.63 -30.17
N PRO A 4 -29.71 32.92 -31.30
CA PRO A 4 -29.52 31.46 -31.37
C PRO A 4 -28.10 31.01 -31.02
N ASN A 5 -27.10 31.88 -31.22
CA ASN A 5 -25.70 31.63 -30.87
C ASN A 5 -25.45 31.45 -29.36
N GLN A 6 -26.29 32.06 -28.51
CA GLN A 6 -26.13 31.94 -27.05
C GLN A 6 -26.49 30.53 -26.57
N ARG A 7 -27.54 29.91 -27.14
CA ARG A 7 -27.92 28.54 -26.82
C ARG A 7 -26.84 27.53 -27.22
N LEU A 8 -26.20 27.77 -28.37
CA LEU A 8 -25.12 26.92 -28.89
C LEU A 8 -23.87 26.97 -28.01
N MET A 9 -23.50 28.17 -27.53
CA MET A 9 -22.43 28.33 -26.54
C MET A 9 -22.74 27.66 -25.20
N TYR A 10 -23.99 27.73 -24.72
CA TYR A 10 -24.37 27.04 -23.48
C TYR A 10 -24.29 25.52 -23.61
N THR A 11 -24.73 24.93 -24.72
CA THR A 11 -24.62 23.47 -24.93
C THR A 11 -23.18 23.01 -25.13
N LEU A 12 -22.34 23.78 -25.84
CA LEU A 12 -20.91 23.45 -25.94
C LEU A 12 -20.22 23.59 -24.58
N GLY A 13 -20.51 24.65 -23.82
CA GLY A 13 -19.97 24.86 -22.48
C GLY A 13 -20.37 23.74 -21.52
N LEU A 14 -21.63 23.33 -21.51
CA LEU A 14 -22.09 22.20 -20.71
C LEU A 14 -21.45 20.88 -21.14
N GLY A 15 -21.29 20.64 -22.44
CA GLY A 15 -20.61 19.44 -22.96
C GLY A 15 -19.18 19.35 -22.45
N TRP A 16 -18.44 20.46 -22.50
CA TRP A 16 -17.06 20.53 -22.00
C TRP A 16 -16.96 20.39 -20.47
N ILE A 17 -17.89 21.00 -19.72
CA ILE A 17 -17.92 20.86 -18.25
C ILE A 17 -18.20 19.40 -17.86
N THR A 18 -19.16 18.75 -18.52
CA THR A 18 -19.47 17.33 -18.26
C THR A 18 -18.27 16.43 -18.58
N PHE A 19 -17.57 16.70 -19.68
CA PHE A 19 -16.37 15.95 -20.08
C PHE A 19 -15.20 16.17 -19.11
N ALA A 20 -14.99 17.40 -18.66
CA ALA A 20 -13.96 17.73 -17.66
C ALA A 20 -14.26 17.10 -16.29
N ALA A 21 -15.52 17.10 -15.87
CA ALA A 21 -15.96 16.46 -14.63
C ALA A 21 -15.76 14.93 -14.68
N LEU A 22 -16.07 14.29 -15.81
CA LEU A 22 -15.81 12.86 -16.03
C LEU A 22 -14.31 12.53 -16.01
N GLY A 23 -13.48 13.35 -16.65
CA GLY A 23 -12.03 13.15 -16.67
C GLY A 23 -11.36 13.31 -15.30
N LEU A 24 -11.85 14.24 -14.47
CA LEU A 24 -11.37 14.42 -13.09
C LEU A 24 -11.87 13.31 -12.15
N GLY A 25 -13.13 12.88 -12.32
CA GLY A 25 -13.70 11.78 -11.54
C GLY A 25 -12.95 10.46 -11.73
N LEU A 26 -12.56 10.13 -12.96
CA LEU A 26 -11.77 8.93 -13.25
C LEU A 26 -10.39 8.95 -12.58
N ARG A 27 -9.72 10.11 -12.51
CA ARG A 27 -8.41 10.22 -11.85
C ARG A 27 -8.47 9.95 -10.35
N GLN A 28 -9.53 10.41 -9.67
CA GLN A 28 -9.69 10.13 -8.23
C GLN A 28 -9.98 8.65 -7.95
N ILE A 29 -10.69 7.97 -8.85
CA ILE A 29 -11.00 6.54 -8.72
C ILE A 29 -9.76 5.66 -9.00
N LEU A 30 -8.80 6.17 -9.79
CA LEU A 30 -7.59 5.44 -10.19
C LEU A 30 -6.38 5.67 -9.27
N ALA A 31 -6.55 6.34 -8.12
CA ALA A 31 -5.46 6.46 -7.15
C ALA A 31 -5.23 5.08 -6.49
N SER A 32 -4.06 4.49 -6.74
CA SER A 32 -3.71 3.19 -6.14
C SER A 32 -3.74 3.30 -4.61
N PRO A 33 -4.41 2.38 -3.90
CA PRO A 33 -4.42 2.35 -2.45
C PRO A 33 -3.00 2.26 -1.90
N LYS A 34 -2.69 3.13 -0.94
CA LYS A 34 -1.45 3.09 -0.20
C LYS A 34 -1.56 2.06 0.92
N VAL A 35 -0.54 1.23 1.07
CA VAL A 35 -0.47 0.21 2.12
C VAL A 35 0.84 0.35 2.88
N THR A 36 0.77 0.24 4.20
CA THR A 36 1.95 0.06 5.06
C THR A 36 2.10 -1.43 5.31
N VAL A 37 3.30 -1.99 5.15
CA VAL A 37 3.52 -3.41 5.46
C VAL A 37 4.24 -3.53 6.78
N VAL A 38 3.63 -4.22 7.74
CA VAL A 38 4.25 -4.52 9.03
C VAL A 38 4.75 -5.95 8.99
N ILE A 39 6.06 -6.16 9.05
CA ILE A 39 6.69 -7.48 9.01
C ILE A 39 7.18 -7.83 10.41
N ASP A 40 6.61 -8.87 11.00
CA ASP A 40 7.18 -9.47 12.20
C ASP A 40 8.45 -10.25 11.85
N ARG A 41 9.57 -9.77 12.37
CA ARG A 41 10.91 -10.36 12.22
C ARG A 41 11.25 -11.36 13.31
N SER A 42 10.31 -11.66 14.21
CA SER A 42 10.52 -12.67 15.24
C SER A 42 11.02 -14.00 14.67
N TYR A 43 11.80 -14.73 15.47
CA TYR A 43 12.37 -16.00 15.03
C TYR A 43 11.27 -16.99 14.62
N CYS A 44 11.36 -17.50 13.39
CA CYS A 44 10.45 -18.49 12.87
C CYS A 44 11.16 -19.54 11.99
N ALA A 45 10.46 -20.64 11.72
CA ALA A 45 11.03 -21.72 10.92
C ALA A 45 11.31 -21.23 9.48
N PRO A 46 12.38 -21.71 8.80
CA PRO A 46 12.74 -21.23 7.46
C PRO A 46 11.59 -21.34 6.44
N ALA A 47 10.76 -22.38 6.53
CA ALA A 47 9.59 -22.52 5.66
C ALA A 47 8.51 -21.45 5.91
N GLN A 48 8.31 -21.04 7.16
CA GLN A 48 7.37 -19.97 7.51
C GLN A 48 7.91 -18.61 7.09
N TRP A 49 9.21 -18.39 7.26
CA TRP A 49 9.87 -17.18 6.76
C TRP A 49 9.76 -17.06 5.24
N GLN A 50 9.98 -18.16 4.53
CA GLN A 50 9.82 -18.20 3.08
C GLN A 50 8.39 -17.83 2.67
N GLN A 51 7.37 -18.39 3.35
CA GLN A 51 5.98 -18.07 3.06
C GLN A 51 5.63 -16.60 3.35
N LEU A 52 6.25 -15.99 4.36
CA LEU A 52 6.11 -14.56 4.64
C LEU A 52 6.77 -13.72 3.54
N ALA A 53 7.99 -14.09 3.13
CA ALA A 53 8.71 -13.41 2.06
C ALA A 53 7.96 -13.52 0.72
N ASP A 54 7.33 -14.66 0.44
CA ASP A 54 6.49 -14.85 -0.74
C ASP A 54 5.24 -13.94 -0.70
N GLN A 55 4.58 -13.81 0.46
CA GLN A 55 3.46 -12.85 0.63
C GLN A 55 3.91 -11.40 0.40
N TYR A 56 5.09 -11.04 0.88
CA TYR A 56 5.66 -9.72 0.60
C TYR A 56 5.98 -9.54 -0.89
N ALA A 57 6.51 -10.56 -1.55
CA ALA A 57 6.77 -10.56 -2.99
C ALA A 57 5.48 -10.35 -3.80
N ASP A 58 4.36 -10.98 -3.38
CA ASP A 58 3.06 -10.77 -4.01
C ASP A 58 2.57 -9.32 -3.88
N LEU A 59 2.74 -8.69 -2.72
CA LEU A 59 2.41 -7.27 -2.53
C LEU A 59 3.32 -6.37 -3.39
N TYR A 60 4.61 -6.70 -3.47
CA TYR A 60 5.55 -5.98 -4.30
C TYR A 60 5.20 -6.09 -5.79
N ALA A 61 4.77 -7.27 -6.25
CA ALA A 61 4.28 -7.47 -7.61
C ALA A 61 2.99 -6.69 -7.89
N GLN A 62 2.06 -6.60 -6.94
CA GLN A 62 0.87 -5.74 -7.04
C GLN A 62 1.25 -4.27 -7.16
N GLN A 63 2.29 -3.82 -6.46
CA GLN A 63 2.84 -2.47 -6.62
C GLN A 63 3.38 -2.24 -8.04
N GLU A 64 4.11 -3.20 -8.61
CA GLU A 64 4.60 -3.09 -10.01
C GLU A 64 3.45 -3.00 -11.01
N GLN A 65 2.35 -3.69 -10.74
CA GLN A 65 1.12 -3.63 -11.54
C GLN A 65 0.27 -2.37 -11.27
N ARG A 66 0.72 -1.50 -10.35
CA ARG A 66 0.03 -0.27 -9.90
C ARG A 66 -1.32 -0.53 -9.24
N GLU A 67 -1.54 -1.75 -8.73
CA GLU A 67 -2.75 -2.09 -7.97
C GLU A 67 -2.69 -1.53 -6.56
N ILE A 68 -1.51 -1.50 -5.96
CA ILE A 68 -1.24 -0.91 -4.65
C ILE A 68 -0.01 -0.01 -4.70
N THR A 69 0.25 0.74 -3.64
CA THR A 69 1.53 1.43 -3.43
C THR A 69 1.98 1.15 -2.01
N ILE A 70 3.12 0.48 -1.85
CA ILE A 70 3.68 0.24 -0.53
C ILE A 70 4.37 1.54 -0.10
N ASP A 71 3.81 2.21 0.90
CA ASP A 71 4.28 3.52 1.37
C ASP A 71 5.51 3.35 2.27
N GLU A 72 5.46 2.36 3.17
CA GLU A 72 6.54 2.00 4.07
C GLU A 72 6.48 0.52 4.48
N VAL A 73 7.62 0.00 4.93
CA VAL A 73 7.74 -1.34 5.53
C VAL A 73 8.28 -1.17 6.95
N ILE A 74 7.57 -1.70 7.94
CA ILE A 74 7.94 -1.61 9.36
C ILE A 74 8.30 -3.01 9.86
N TYR A 75 9.54 -3.19 10.24
CA TYR A 75 10.00 -4.39 10.90
C TYR A 75 9.67 -4.33 12.39
N VAL A 76 9.04 -5.37 12.91
CA VAL A 76 8.67 -5.47 14.32
C VAL A 76 9.32 -6.70 14.94
N SER A 77 9.80 -6.56 16.17
CA SER A 77 10.32 -7.65 17.00
C SER A 77 10.26 -7.24 18.48
N ASP A 78 10.74 -8.10 19.37
CA ASP A 78 11.00 -7.75 20.78
C ASP A 78 12.03 -6.63 20.96
N PHE A 79 12.88 -6.36 19.97
CA PHE A 79 13.79 -5.23 19.96
C PHE A 79 13.11 -3.89 19.62
N GLY A 80 11.83 -3.90 19.24
CA GLY A 80 11.04 -2.72 18.89
C GLY A 80 10.67 -2.68 17.40
N GLN A 81 10.37 -1.46 16.92
CA GLN A 81 9.94 -1.18 15.55
C GLN A 81 11.02 -0.44 14.79
N VAL A 82 11.29 -0.88 13.56
CA VAL A 82 12.25 -0.23 12.66
C VAL A 82 11.59 -0.05 11.31
N VAL A 83 11.43 1.21 10.89
CA VAL A 83 10.98 1.52 9.52
C VAL A 83 12.13 1.27 8.55
N ALA A 84 11.88 0.47 7.52
CA ALA A 84 12.82 0.22 6.46
C ALA A 84 12.88 1.42 5.52
N THR A 85 14.07 1.99 5.34
CA THR A 85 14.29 3.07 4.37
C THR A 85 15.68 2.87 3.75
N PRO A 86 15.79 2.54 2.46
CA PRO A 86 14.75 2.49 1.43
C PRO A 86 13.76 1.31 1.58
N LEU A 87 12.70 1.32 0.77
CA LEU A 87 11.73 0.23 0.69
C LEU A 87 12.47 -1.07 0.27
N PRO A 88 12.37 -2.15 1.05
CA PRO A 88 13.17 -3.35 0.81
C PRO A 88 12.64 -4.12 -0.40
N THR A 89 13.54 -4.70 -1.20
CA THR A 89 13.11 -5.62 -2.27
C THR A 89 12.70 -6.98 -1.69
N PRO A 90 11.92 -7.80 -2.42
CA PRO A 90 11.56 -9.13 -1.95
C PRO A 90 12.78 -10.01 -1.63
N GLU A 91 13.85 -9.89 -2.40
CA GLU A 91 15.11 -10.63 -2.16
C GLU A 91 15.80 -10.16 -0.89
N GLU A 92 15.75 -8.86 -0.58
CA GLU A 92 16.28 -8.32 0.67
C GLU A 92 15.50 -8.85 1.87
N VAL A 93 14.16 -8.87 1.81
CA VAL A 93 13.32 -9.45 2.87
C VAL A 93 13.59 -10.94 3.03
N GLN A 94 13.72 -11.68 1.93
CA GLN A 94 14.04 -13.11 1.98
C GLN A 94 15.43 -13.38 2.61
N ALA A 95 16.41 -12.51 2.33
CA ALA A 95 17.76 -12.61 2.87
C ALA A 95 17.90 -12.16 4.33
N LEU A 96 16.88 -11.48 4.90
CA LEU A 96 16.90 -11.12 6.31
C LEU A 96 16.85 -12.37 7.18
N THR A 97 17.68 -12.36 8.22
CA THR A 97 17.59 -13.37 9.28
C THR A 97 16.47 -12.97 10.25
N PRO A 98 15.40 -13.76 10.40
CA PRO A 98 14.43 -13.57 11.47
C PRO A 98 15.10 -13.83 12.81
N ASN A 99 14.94 -12.89 13.74
CA ASN A 99 15.59 -12.89 15.03
C ASN A 99 14.71 -12.26 16.11
N GLY A 100 14.94 -12.66 17.35
CA GLY A 100 14.16 -12.17 18.48
C GLY A 100 12.89 -12.98 18.74
N LEU A 101 12.04 -12.43 19.61
CA LEU A 101 10.80 -13.04 20.05
C LEU A 101 9.58 -12.28 19.48
N PRO A 102 8.46 -12.99 19.23
CA PRO A 102 7.22 -12.34 18.82
C PRO A 102 6.75 -11.34 19.89
N ASN A 103 6.39 -10.12 19.46
CA ASN A 103 5.89 -9.08 20.35
C ASN A 103 4.58 -8.48 19.83
N ALA A 104 3.46 -9.04 20.28
CA ALA A 104 2.13 -8.61 19.90
C ALA A 104 1.83 -7.15 20.26
N ALA A 105 2.43 -6.61 21.33
CA ALA A 105 2.23 -5.22 21.74
C ALA A 105 2.88 -4.25 20.74
N GLU A 106 4.06 -4.59 20.22
CA GLU A 106 4.72 -3.77 19.20
C GLU A 106 4.02 -3.88 17.84
N ILE A 107 3.50 -5.05 17.46
CA ILE A 107 2.69 -5.21 16.25
C ILE A 107 1.43 -4.34 16.38
N GLN A 108 0.72 -4.43 17.50
CA GLN A 108 -0.48 -3.65 17.74
C GLN A 108 -0.20 -2.15 17.72
N LYS A 109 0.95 -1.71 18.25
CA LYS A 109 1.36 -0.31 18.21
C LYS A 109 1.68 0.15 16.77
N ALA A 110 2.33 -0.68 15.96
CA ALA A 110 2.58 -0.39 14.55
C ALA A 110 1.27 -0.28 13.75
N THR A 111 0.34 -1.21 13.94
CA THR A 111 -0.99 -1.19 13.29
C THR A 111 -1.89 -0.08 13.83
N ALA A 112 -1.76 0.32 15.10
CA ALA A 112 -2.50 1.47 15.65
C ALA A 112 -2.04 2.80 15.04
N ALA A 113 -0.74 2.93 14.73
CA ALA A 113 -0.19 4.08 14.01
C ALA A 113 -0.58 4.04 12.52
N ASN A 114 -0.75 2.84 11.95
CA ASN A 114 -1.06 2.61 10.55
C ASN A 114 -2.27 1.67 10.40
N PRO A 115 -3.51 2.20 10.48
CA PRO A 115 -4.73 1.38 10.52
C PRO A 115 -4.99 0.57 9.25
N ASP A 116 -4.44 1.00 8.11
CA ASP A 116 -4.54 0.30 6.82
C ASP A 116 -3.34 -0.63 6.56
N ALA A 117 -2.55 -0.93 7.60
CA ALA A 117 -1.35 -1.76 7.45
C ALA A 117 -1.66 -3.24 7.23
N THR A 118 -0.98 -3.83 6.26
CA THR A 118 -0.93 -5.28 6.07
C THR A 118 0.10 -5.87 7.02
N VAL A 119 -0.35 -6.69 7.97
CA VAL A 119 0.52 -7.35 8.93
C VAL A 119 0.92 -8.73 8.41
N LEU A 120 2.22 -8.96 8.30
CA LEU A 120 2.81 -10.23 7.91
C LEU A 120 3.52 -10.82 9.13
N THR A 121 3.02 -11.96 9.65
CA THR A 121 3.58 -12.66 10.81
C THR A 121 3.97 -14.08 10.47
N CYS A 122 5.05 -14.57 11.10
CA CYS A 122 5.36 -15.99 11.07
C CYS A 122 4.43 -16.75 12.01
N GLY A 123 3.29 -17.17 11.50
CA GLY A 123 2.26 -17.87 12.28
C GLY A 123 0.93 -17.16 12.10
N GLY A 124 0.02 -17.85 11.39
CA GLY A 124 -1.40 -17.50 11.39
C GLY A 124 -2.07 -17.94 12.68
#